data_AF-A0A9W4WT25-F1
#
_entry.id   AF-A0A9W4WT25-F1
#
_cell.length_a   1.000
_cell.length_b   1.000
_cell.length_c   1.000
_cell.angle_alpha   90.00
_cell.angle_beta   90.00
_cell.angle_gamma   90.00
#
_symmetry.space_group_name_H-M   'P 1'
#
loop_
_entity.id
_entity.type
_entity.pdbx_description
1 polymer ?
#
loop_
_entity_poly.entity_id
_entity_poly.type
_entity_poly.pdbx_seq_one_letter_code
_entity_poly.pdbx_strand_id
1 'polypeptide(L)'
;MDHESVCNKPVMTTNIQPLESMFEFSKGWALKSNQKYDHKGSGNHMSIQITNLLEREANKTKGYTAITILEELNNMANEGQFDKFEVPKLQAIRG
;
A
#
# COMPACT_ATOMS: atom_id res chain seq x y z
N MET A 1 17.43 3.12 64.66
CA MET A 1 16.01 2.70 64.78
C MET A 1 15.50 2.63 63.37
N ASP A 2 15.35 1.41 62.92
CA ASP A 2 15.36 1.02 61.52
C ASP A 2 14.01 1.32 60.85
N HIS A 3 14.03 2.17 59.84
CA HIS A 3 12.94 2.25 58.87
C HIS A 3 13.25 1.26 57.76
N GLU A 4 12.61 0.10 57.81
CA GLU A 4 12.71 -0.93 56.78
C GLU A 4 12.20 -0.39 55.45
N SER A 5 13.13 -0.31 54.49
CA SER A 5 12.88 -0.08 53.07
C SER A 5 12.20 -1.30 52.46
N VAL A 6 10.87 -1.26 52.33
CA VAL A 6 10.15 -2.20 51.47
C VAL A 6 10.42 -1.84 50.02
N CYS A 7 11.19 -2.68 49.34
CA CYS A 7 11.47 -2.59 47.92
C CYS A 7 10.20 -2.90 47.12
N ASN A 8 9.69 -1.87 46.42
CA ASN A 8 8.55 -1.96 45.52
C ASN A 8 8.81 -2.95 44.38
N LYS A 9 7.96 -3.98 44.26
CA LYS A 9 7.76 -4.71 43.00
C LYS A 9 6.35 -4.36 42.49
N PRO A 10 6.21 -3.62 41.38
CA PRO A 10 4.90 -3.43 40.79
C PRO A 10 4.40 -4.78 40.25
N VAL A 11 3.32 -5.27 40.87
CA VAL A 11 2.49 -6.33 40.27
C VAL A 11 1.89 -5.69 39.02
N MET A 12 2.36 -6.11 37.85
CA MET A 12 1.79 -5.72 36.56
C MET A 12 0.47 -6.47 36.39
N THR A 13 -0.58 -5.98 37.05
CA THR A 13 -1.94 -6.43 36.76
C THR A 13 -2.31 -5.83 35.41
N THR A 14 -2.33 -6.66 34.38
CA THR A 14 -2.77 -6.35 33.02
C THR A 14 -4.24 -5.94 33.03
N ASN A 15 -4.50 -4.65 33.27
CA ASN A 15 -5.74 -4.01 32.84
C ASN A 15 -5.68 -3.88 31.32
N ILE A 16 -6.03 -4.97 30.63
CA ILE A 16 -6.38 -4.93 29.21
C ILE A 16 -7.68 -4.15 29.15
N GLN A 17 -7.59 -2.83 28.96
CA GLN A 17 -8.71 -2.02 28.51
C GLN A 17 -9.17 -2.61 27.16
N PRO A 18 -10.47 -2.93 26.99
CA PRO A 18 -10.97 -3.45 25.72
C PRO A 18 -10.64 -2.48 24.58
N LEU A 19 -9.89 -2.97 23.59
CA LEU A 19 -9.52 -2.27 22.36
C LEU A 19 -10.74 -1.77 21.54
N GLU A 20 -11.94 -2.21 21.90
CA GLU A 20 -13.19 -1.88 21.21
C GLU A 20 -13.61 -0.40 21.29
N SER A 21 -13.08 0.37 22.24
CA SER A 21 -13.48 1.77 22.42
C SER A 21 -13.01 2.71 21.30
N MET A 22 -12.11 2.29 20.40
CA MET A 22 -11.43 3.23 19.50
C MET A 22 -12.07 3.35 18.11
N PHE A 23 -13.06 2.53 17.76
CA PHE A 23 -13.68 2.56 16.42
C PHE A 23 -15.17 2.18 16.43
N GLU A 24 -16.01 2.95 17.13
CA GLU A 24 -17.45 2.91 16.87
C GLU A 24 -17.74 3.56 15.51
N PHE A 25 -17.82 2.74 14.47
CA PHE A 25 -18.31 3.20 13.18
C PHE A 25 -19.82 3.45 13.25
N SER A 26 -20.28 4.58 12.72
CA SER A 26 -21.69 4.87 12.57
C SER A 26 -22.40 3.71 11.86
N LYS A 27 -23.55 3.27 12.40
CA LYS A 27 -24.37 2.22 11.79
C LYS A 27 -24.59 2.53 10.31
N GLY A 28 -24.16 1.61 9.45
CA GLY A 28 -24.27 1.78 8.00
C GLY A 28 -23.02 2.27 7.27
N TRP A 29 -21.85 2.36 7.93
CA TRP A 29 -20.57 2.65 7.27
C TRP A 29 -20.22 1.64 6.15
N ALA A 30 -20.60 0.38 6.32
CA ALA A 30 -20.38 -0.68 5.34
C ALA A 30 -21.58 -0.91 4.40
N LEU A 31 -22.62 -0.05 4.44
CA LEU A 31 -23.68 -0.12 3.45
C LEU A 31 -23.15 0.45 2.14
N LYS A 32 -23.36 -0.28 1.04
CA LYS A 32 -22.92 0.11 -0.30
C LYS A 32 -23.31 1.55 -0.65
N SER A 33 -24.53 1.97 -0.33
CA SER A 33 -25.00 3.36 -0.54
C SER A 33 -24.16 4.43 0.17
N ASN A 34 -23.50 4.08 1.27
CA ASN A 34 -22.70 4.97 2.11
C ASN A 34 -21.19 4.70 1.97
N GLN A 35 -20.82 3.70 1.16
CA GLN A 35 -19.44 3.38 0.85
C GLN A 35 -18.87 4.48 -0.04
N LYS A 36 -17.96 5.29 0.52
CA LYS A 36 -17.26 6.36 -0.22
C LYS A 36 -16.44 5.83 -1.42
N TYR A 37 -16.20 4.53 -1.48
CA TYR A 37 -15.38 3.85 -2.49
C TYR A 37 -16.20 3.25 -3.65
N ASP A 38 -17.50 3.54 -3.75
CA ASP A 38 -18.34 3.04 -4.85
C ASP A 38 -17.95 3.57 -6.23
N HIS A 39 -17.12 4.62 -6.25
CA HIS A 39 -16.43 5.03 -7.46
C HIS A 39 -15.04 4.40 -7.41
N LYS A 40 -14.86 3.31 -8.18
CA LYS A 40 -13.55 2.84 -8.60
C LYS A 40 -12.81 4.09 -9.08
N GLY A 41 -11.81 4.53 -8.30
CA GLY A 41 -11.29 5.90 -8.40
C GLY A 41 -10.97 6.26 -9.85
N SER A 42 -11.27 7.50 -10.25
CA SER A 42 -10.95 8.04 -11.58
C SER A 42 -9.43 8.26 -11.77
N GLY A 43 -8.60 7.42 -11.16
CA GLY A 43 -7.17 7.39 -11.43
C GLY A 43 -6.97 6.75 -12.80
N ASN A 44 -6.01 7.29 -13.56
CA ASN A 44 -5.59 6.66 -14.79
C ASN A 44 -5.19 5.21 -14.51
N HIS A 45 -5.93 4.28 -15.09
CA HIS A 45 -5.59 2.87 -15.06
C HIS A 45 -4.49 2.63 -16.09
N MET A 46 -3.43 1.93 -15.70
CA MET A 46 -2.50 1.37 -16.67
C MET A 46 -3.28 0.38 -17.54
N SER A 47 -3.06 0.41 -18.85
CA SER A 47 -3.63 -0.60 -19.73
C SER A 47 -3.19 -2.01 -19.35
N ILE A 48 -4.01 -2.98 -19.75
CA ILE A 48 -3.73 -4.41 -19.54
C ILE A 48 -2.37 -4.80 -20.18
N GLN A 49 -1.98 -4.14 -21.27
CA GLN A 49 -0.70 -4.36 -21.93
C GLN A 49 0.49 -4.02 -21.03
N ILE A 50 0.45 -2.84 -20.38
CA ILE A 50 1.49 -2.42 -19.43
C ILE A 50 1.55 -3.39 -18.24
N THR A 51 0.39 -3.79 -17.72
CA THR A 51 0.31 -4.73 -16.60
C THR A 51 0.94 -6.09 -16.95
N ASN A 52 0.58 -6.65 -18.11
CA ASN A 52 1.11 -7.92 -18.58
C ASN A 52 2.63 -7.90 -18.79
N LEU A 53 3.18 -6.78 -19.31
CA LEU A 53 4.63 -6.61 -19.45
C LEU A 53 5.30 -6.64 -18.07
N LEU A 54 4.79 -5.83 -17.13
CA LEU A 54 5.35 -5.73 -15.79
C LEU A 54 5.30 -7.08 -15.05
N GLU A 55 4.20 -7.82 -15.17
CA GLU A 55 4.06 -9.16 -14.60
C GLU A 55 5.05 -10.15 -15.23
N ARG A 56 5.24 -10.10 -16.55
CA ARG A 56 6.19 -10.97 -17.25
C ARG A 56 7.62 -10.70 -16.79
N GLU A 57 8.00 -9.44 -16.63
CA GLU A 57 9.35 -9.07 -16.20
C GLU A 57 9.59 -9.29 -14.71
N ALA A 58 8.58 -9.09 -13.85
CA ALA A 58 8.67 -9.40 -12.42
C ALA A 58 8.94 -10.90 -12.15
N ASN A 59 8.47 -11.77 -13.04
CA ASN A 59 8.66 -13.22 -12.95
C ASN A 59 10.01 -13.70 -13.51
N LYS A 60 10.79 -12.85 -14.20
CA LYS A 60 12.12 -13.22 -14.69
C LYS A 60 13.16 -13.01 -13.61
N THR A 61 13.94 -14.04 -13.33
CA THR A 61 14.85 -14.07 -12.18
C THR A 61 16.10 -13.22 -12.33
N LYS A 62 16.60 -12.94 -13.55
CA LYS A 62 17.78 -12.07 -13.79
C LYS A 62 17.77 -11.45 -15.19
N GLY A 63 17.90 -10.11 -15.28
CA GLY A 63 18.29 -9.41 -16.51
C GLY A 63 17.64 -8.04 -16.71
N TYR A 64 16.40 -7.87 -16.24
CA TYR A 64 15.69 -6.61 -16.41
C TYR A 64 15.84 -5.73 -15.17
N THR A 65 16.39 -4.54 -15.38
CA THR A 65 16.41 -3.49 -14.36
C THR A 65 15.17 -2.63 -14.52
N ALA A 66 14.77 -1.92 -13.47
CA ALA A 66 13.65 -0.99 -13.55
C ALA A 66 13.82 0.05 -14.67
N ILE A 67 15.08 0.43 -14.97
CA ILE A 67 15.44 1.36 -16.04
C ILE A 67 15.15 0.76 -17.41
N THR A 68 15.56 -0.49 -17.66
CA THR A 68 15.34 -1.15 -18.97
C THR A 68 13.85 -1.40 -19.22
N ILE A 69 13.08 -1.73 -18.18
CA ILE A 69 11.62 -1.85 -18.27
C ILE A 69 10.98 -0.50 -18.65
N LEU A 70 11.45 0.60 -18.07
CA LEU A 70 10.94 1.93 -18.39
C LEU A 70 11.27 2.35 -19.83
N GLU A 71 12.47 2.03 -20.32
CA GLU A 71 12.86 2.29 -21.71
C GLU A 71 11.95 1.53 -22.69
N GLU A 72 11.67 0.25 -22.42
CA GLU A 72 10.77 -0.56 -23.23
C GLU A 72 9.35 0.00 -23.25
N LEU A 73 8.83 0.42 -22.08
CA LEU A 73 7.52 1.08 -21.97
C LEU A 73 7.46 2.39 -22.78
N ASN A 74 8.51 3.20 -22.75
CA ASN A 74 8.57 4.43 -23.54
C ASN A 74 8.61 4.16 -25.04
N ASN A 75 9.33 3.12 -25.48
CA ASN A 75 9.37 2.73 -26.89
C ASN A 75 7.97 2.29 -27.37
N MET A 76 7.28 1.46 -26.61
CA MET A 76 5.91 1.04 -26.95
C MET A 76 4.91 2.20 -26.95
N ALA A 77 5.05 3.17 -26.04
CA ALA A 77 4.24 4.39 -26.06
C ALA A 77 4.54 5.28 -27.28
N ASN A 78 5.79 5.34 -27.73
CA ASN A 78 6.17 6.07 -28.95
C ASN A 78 5.67 5.38 -30.23
N GLU A 79 5.57 4.05 -30.21
CA GLU A 79 4.94 3.24 -31.27
C GLU A 79 3.41 3.35 -31.27
N GLY A 80 2.82 4.00 -30.26
CA GLY A 80 1.38 4.20 -30.14
C GLY A 80 0.61 2.99 -29.62
N GLN A 81 1.28 2.02 -28.98
CA GLN A 81 0.62 0.86 -28.37
C GLN A 81 -0.25 1.25 -27.17
N PHE A 82 0.15 2.29 -26.43
CA PHE A 82 -0.61 2.90 -25.35
C PHE A 82 -0.21 4.37 -25.17
N ASP A 83 -1.00 5.11 -24.39
CA ASP A 83 -0.77 6.53 -24.15
C ASP A 83 0.46 6.77 -23.27
N LYS A 84 1.21 7.83 -23.56
CA LYS A 84 2.36 8.28 -22.75
C LYS A 84 1.94 8.61 -21.32
N PHE A 85 0.69 9.02 -21.10
CA PHE A 85 0.16 9.26 -19.76
C PHE A 85 -0.06 7.99 -18.93
N GLU A 86 -0.09 6.81 -19.56
CA GLU A 86 -0.19 5.53 -18.87
C GLU A 86 1.18 4.97 -18.44
N VAL A 87 2.29 5.51 -18.96
CA VAL A 87 3.65 5.06 -18.60
C VAL A 87 3.91 5.35 -17.12
N PRO A 88 4.24 4.33 -16.31
CA PRO A 88 4.54 4.51 -14.89
C PRO A 88 5.83 5.31 -14.68
N LYS A 89 5.84 6.12 -13.62
CA LYS A 89 7.04 6.87 -13.21
C LYS A 89 7.89 6.03 -12.27
N LEU A 90 9.19 5.93 -12.56
CA LEU A 90 10.14 5.34 -11.63
C LEU A 90 10.36 6.29 -10.45
N GLN A 91 10.04 5.82 -9.25
CA GLN A 91 10.39 6.48 -7.99
C GLN A 91 11.13 5.48 -7.10
N ALA A 92 12.29 5.89 -6.61
CA ALA A 92 13.01 5.14 -5.59
C ALA A 92 12.43 5.50 -4.22
N ILE A 93 12.02 4.50 -3.44
CA ILE A 93 11.66 4.71 -2.03
C ILE A 93 12.97 4.98 -1.27
N ARG A 94 13.11 6.20 -0.75
CA ARG A 94 14.16 6.52 0.21
C ARG A 94 13.59 6.28 1.61
N GLY A 95 14.14 5.30 2.31
CA GLY A 95 13.88 5.05 3.73
C GLY A 95 14.77 5.91 4.63
#